data_AF-A0A7C4W1H9-F1
#
_entry.id   AF-A0A7C4W1H9-F1
#
_cell.length_a   1.000
_cell.length_b   1.000
_cell.length_c   1.000
_cell.angle_alpha   90.00
_cell.angle_beta   90.00
_cell.angle_gamma   90.00
#
_symmetry.space_group_name_H-M   'P 1'
#
loop_
_entity.id
_entity.type
_entity.pdbx_description
1 polymer ?
#
loop_
_entity_poly.entity_id
_entity_poly.type
_entity_poly.pdbx_seq_one_letter_code
_entity_poly.pdbx_strand_id
1 'polypeptide(L)' 'MIKAQLAALLEVSAYPKPGNVHRLRDRWGKKFEHFVAGSVAIGPIVKEAFMRGYRAWLQGDLSSINIGKLIEKAVKHQ' A
#
# COMPACT_ATOMS: atom_id res chain seq x y z
N MET A 1 0.90 -6.89 -9.12
CA MET A 1 0.76 -5.42 -9.01
C MET A 1 -0.70 -5.02 -8.93
N ILE A 2 -1.48 -5.19 -10.01
CA ILE A 2 -2.92 -4.82 -10.06
C ILE A 2 -3.73 -5.45 -8.92
N LYS A 3 -3.50 -6.73 -8.59
CA LYS A 3 -4.19 -7.40 -7.47
C LYS A 3 -4.03 -6.67 -6.13
N ALA A 4 -2.85 -6.12 -5.84
CA ALA A 4 -2.59 -5.43 -4.59
C ALA A 4 -3.24 -4.03 -4.56
N GLN A 5 -3.15 -3.30 -5.66
CA GLN A 5 -3.82 -2.00 -5.80
C GLN A 5 -5.35 -2.17 -5.72
N LEU A 6 -5.90 -3.19 -6.39
CA LEU A 6 -7.32 -3.52 -6.33
C LEU A 6 -7.75 -3.94 -4.93
N ALA A 7 -6.98 -4.80 -4.25
CA ALA A 7 -7.27 -5.18 -2.87
C ALA A 7 -7.30 -3.96 -1.94
N ALA A 8 -6.30 -3.06 -2.06
CA ALA A 8 -6.26 -1.82 -1.30
C ALA A 8 -7.43 -0.89 -1.64
N LEU A 9 -7.81 -0.77 -2.92
CA LEU A 9 -8.99 -0.01 -3.36
C LEU A 9 -10.27 -0.56 -2.75
N LEU A 10 -10.49 -1.87 -2.80
CA LEU A 10 -11.68 -2.52 -2.21
C LEU A 10 -11.73 -2.34 -0.69
N GLU A 11 -10.59 -2.43 -0.01
CA GLU A 11 -10.48 -2.20 1.42
C GLU A 11 -10.90 -0.77 1.77
N VAL A 12 -10.30 0.24 1.13
CA VAL A 12 -10.57 1.65 1.47
C VAL A 12 -11.97 2.09 1.03
N SER A 13 -12.52 1.49 -0.03
CA SER A 13 -13.82 1.86 -0.61
C SER A 13 -15.03 1.17 0.02
N ALA A 14 -14.81 0.21 0.93
CA ALA A 14 -15.88 -0.52 1.61
C ALA A 14 -16.93 0.43 2.24
N TYR A 15 -18.18 -0.02 2.27
CA TYR A 15 -19.27 0.70 2.93
C TYR A 15 -20.34 -0.28 3.44
N PRO A 16 -20.80 -0.15 4.71
CA PRO A 16 -20.26 0.74 5.74
C PRO A 16 -18.86 0.29 6.19
N LYS A 17 -17.91 1.23 6.30
CA LYS A 17 -16.54 0.96 6.77
C LYS A 17 -16.36 1.46 8.19
N PRO A 18 -15.98 0.61 9.15
CA PRO A 18 -15.63 1.07 10.48
C PRO A 18 -14.29 1.85 10.46
N GLY A 19 -14.16 2.85 11.33
CA GLY A 19 -12.90 3.55 11.58
C GLY A 19 -12.73 4.92 10.90
N ASN A 20 -11.49 5.23 10.53
CA ASN A 20 -11.06 6.60 10.19
C ASN A 20 -11.08 6.94 8.69
N VAL A 21 -11.26 5.95 7.82
CA VAL A 21 -11.43 6.14 6.37
C VAL A 21 -12.92 6.15 6.09
N HIS A 22 -13.47 7.27 5.64
CA HIS A 22 -14.90 7.42 5.49
C HIS A 22 -15.24 8.23 4.23
N ARG A 23 -16.05 7.66 3.34
CA ARG A 23 -16.37 8.25 2.03
C ARG A 23 -17.41 9.38 2.08
N LEU A 24 -18.12 9.52 3.19
CA LEU A 24 -19.13 10.56 3.40
C LEU A 24 -18.70 11.62 4.42
N ARG A 25 -17.47 11.51 4.96
CA ARG A 25 -17.00 12.42 6.01
C ARG A 25 -15.48 12.52 5.99
N ASP A 26 -14.98 13.73 5.74
CA ASP A 26 -13.56 14.02 5.89
C ASP A 26 -13.15 14.11 7.37
N ARG A 27 -11.89 13.75 7.65
CA ARG A 27 -11.22 13.99 8.95
C ARG A 27 -10.05 14.96 8.70
N TRP A 28 -9.66 15.75 9.69
CA TRP A 28 -8.61 16.79 9.56
C TRP A 28 -7.41 16.36 8.67
N GLY A 29 -7.35 16.90 7.45
CA GLY A 29 -6.28 16.64 6.46
C GLY A 29 -6.34 15.29 5.73
N LYS A 30 -7.37 14.47 5.97
CA LYS A 30 -7.51 13.11 5.42
C LYS A 30 -8.88 12.97 4.77
N LYS A 31 -8.88 13.00 3.44
CA LYS A 31 -10.06 12.74 2.61
C LYS A 31 -10.06 11.31 2.13
N PHE A 32 -11.23 10.78 1.81
CA PHE A 32 -11.36 9.45 1.21
C PHE A 32 -10.49 9.32 -0.06
N GLU A 33 -10.45 10.37 -0.89
CA GLU A 33 -9.70 10.42 -2.14
C GLU A 33 -8.19 10.27 -1.92
N HIS A 34 -7.64 10.74 -0.79
CA HIS A 34 -6.23 10.53 -0.47
C HIS A 34 -5.92 9.03 -0.30
N PHE A 35 -6.84 8.27 0.28
CA PHE A 35 -6.68 6.82 0.43
C PHE A 35 -6.86 6.09 -0.90
N VAL A 36 -7.81 6.52 -1.74
CA VAL A 36 -8.00 5.96 -3.10
C VAL A 36 -6.76 6.20 -3.96
N ALA A 37 -6.25 7.43 -3.98
CA ALA A 37 -5.02 7.78 -4.69
C ALA A 37 -3.82 6.97 -4.15
N GLY A 38 -3.71 6.85 -2.83
CA GLY A 38 -2.69 6.04 -2.19
C GLY A 38 -2.73 4.56 -2.62
N SER A 39 -3.91 3.96 -2.68
CA SER A 39 -4.11 2.57 -3.14
C SER A 39 -3.66 2.33 -4.58
N VAL A 40 -3.71 3.35 -5.45
CA VAL A 40 -3.14 3.27 -6.80
C VAL A 40 -1.62 3.49 -6.75
N ALA A 41 -1.15 4.49 -6.00
CA ALA A 41 0.26 4.88 -5.94
C ALA A 41 1.20 3.78 -5.40
N ILE A 42 0.73 2.84 -4.57
CA ILE A 42 1.57 1.76 -4.02
C ILE A 42 2.08 0.73 -5.05
N GLY A 43 1.53 0.72 -6.28
CA GLY A 43 1.83 -0.29 -7.30
C GLY A 43 3.33 -0.58 -7.54
N PRO A 44 4.16 0.43 -7.85
CA PRO A 44 5.59 0.25 -8.07
C PRO A 44 6.33 -0.35 -6.86
N ILE A 45 6.01 0.09 -5.64
CA ILE A 45 6.67 -0.41 -4.43
C ILE A 45 6.25 -1.84 -4.12
N VAL A 46 4.99 -2.20 -4.31
CA VAL A 46 4.55 -3.59 -4.13
C VAL A 46 5.22 -4.51 -5.16
N LYS A 47 5.44 -4.04 -6.40
CA LYS A 47 6.22 -4.80 -7.40
C LYS A 47 7.65 -5.01 -6.91
N GLU A 48 8.30 -3.97 -6.40
CA GLU A 48 9.66 -4.07 -5.86
C GLU A 48 9.73 -5.01 -4.65
N ALA A 49 8.77 -4.92 -3.73
CA ALA A 49 8.64 -5.80 -2.58
C ALA A 49 8.53 -7.27 -3.00
N PHE A 50 7.70 -7.57 -4.00
CA PHE A 50 7.59 -8.92 -4.56
C PHE A 50 8.92 -9.42 -5.13
N MET A 51 9.62 -8.61 -5.92
CA MET A 51 10.90 -9.01 -6.51
C MET A 51 11.98 -9.24 -5.45
N ARG A 52 12.05 -8.40 -4.41
CA ARG A 52 12.98 -8.59 -3.30
C ARG A 52 12.62 -9.82 -2.47
N GLY A 53 11.33 -10.03 -2.18
CA GLY A 53 10.84 -11.22 -1.50
C GLY A 53 11.16 -12.52 -2.25
N TYR A 54 10.99 -12.53 -3.57
CA TYR A 54 11.32 -13.70 -4.39
C TYR A 54 12.82 -14.02 -4.37
N ARG A 55 13.68 -13.01 -4.47
CA ARG A 55 15.14 -13.20 -4.36
C ARG A 55 15.56 -13.65 -2.97
N ALA A 56 15.01 -13.03 -1.93
CA ALA A 56 15.24 -13.39 -0.54
C ALA A 56 14.86 -14.86 -0.28
N TRP A 57 13.75 -15.32 -0.85
CA TRP A 57 13.33 -16.72 -0.77
C TRP A 57 14.33 -17.66 -1.45
N LEU A 58 14.79 -17.35 -2.66
CA LEU A 58 15.81 -18.14 -3.36
C LEU A 58 17.14 -18.21 -2.61
N GLN A 59 17.49 -17.14 -1.87
CA GLN A 59 18.75 -17.02 -1.13
C GLN A 59 18.66 -17.52 0.31
N GLY A 60 17.45 -17.81 0.82
CA GLY A 60 17.23 -18.15 2.22
C GLY A 60 17.45 -17.00 3.21
N ASP A 61 17.52 -15.75 2.74
CA ASP A 61 17.77 -14.56 3.57
C ASP A 61 16.62 -13.56 3.46
N LEU A 62 15.67 -13.65 4.39
CA LEU A 62 14.52 -12.75 4.48
C LEU A 62 14.91 -11.32 4.88
N SER A 63 16.06 -11.12 5.54
CA SER A 63 16.49 -9.78 5.97
C SER A 63 16.82 -8.88 4.77
N SER A 64 17.27 -9.47 3.67
CA SER A 64 17.57 -8.79 2.40
C SER A 64 16.37 -8.07 1.77
N ILE A 65 15.14 -8.42 2.14
CA ILE A 65 13.92 -7.77 1.62
C ILE A 65 13.93 -6.27 1.97
N ASN A 66 14.42 -5.91 3.15
CA ASN A 66 14.46 -4.54 3.66
C ASN A 66 13.09 -3.84 3.61
N ILE A 67 12.08 -4.43 4.25
CA ILE A 67 10.68 -3.93 4.24
C ILE A 67 10.60 -2.47 4.70
N GLY A 68 11.34 -2.09 5.75
CA GLY A 68 11.37 -0.71 6.23
C GLY A 68 11.76 0.31 5.14
N LYS A 69 12.78 -0.02 4.32
CA LYS A 69 13.19 0.84 3.19
C LYS A 69 12.13 0.92 2.11
N LEU A 70 11.38 -0.16 1.87
CA LEU A 70 10.27 -0.16 0.91
C LEU A 70 9.13 0.75 1.40
N ILE A 71 8.80 0.70 2.71
CA ILE A 71 7.79 1.58 3.31
C ILE A 71 8.24 3.05 3.23
N GLU A 72 9.47 3.34 3.64
CA GLU A 72 10.04 4.70 3.55
C GLU A 72 9.97 5.24 2.12
N LYS A 73 10.33 4.40 1.14
CA LYS A 73 10.27 4.75 -0.28
C LYS A 73 8.83 4.97 -0.76
N ALA A 74 7.86 4.20 -0.27
CA ALA A 74 6.44 4.41 -0.60
C ALA A 74 5.94 5.77 -0.10
N VAL A 75 6.33 6.17 1.10
CA VAL A 75 5.88 7.45 1.70
C VAL A 75 6.57 8.64 1.04
N LYS A 76 7.85 8.53 0.68
CA LYS A 76 8.60 9.62 0.01
C LYS A 76 8.13 9.91 -1.42
N HIS A 77 7.46 8.97 -2.06
CA HIS A 77 7.00 9.07 -3.45
C HIS A 77 5.47 9.11 -3.60
N GLN A 78 4.75 9.29 -2.50
CA GLN A 78 3.30 9.52 -2.47
C GLN A 78 2.95 11.00 -2.48
#